data_AF-A0A0Q4GS08-F1
#
_entry.id   AF-A0A0Q4GS08-F1
#
_cell.length_a   1.000
_cell.length_b   1.000
_cell.length_c   1.000
_cell.angle_alpha   90.00
_cell.angle_beta   90.00
_cell.angle_gamma   90.00
#
_symmetry.space_group_name_H-M   'P 1'
#
loop_
_entity.id
_entity.type
_entity.pdbx_description
1 polymer ?
#
loop_
_entity_poly.entity_id
_entity_poly.type
_entity_poly.pdbx_seq_one_letter_code
_entity_poly.pdbx_strand_id
1 'polypeptide(L)'
;MTSLSEVINALAAQGYTLDFNLRSSQIDGGENPLQEFPEQFLIDKHYRFEGESDPEDEAIVYAISSVDGKTKGILVNGYGTSSENCGEEIISKLKTRTE
;
A
#
# COMPACT_ATOMS: atom_id res chain seq x y z
N MET A 1 -18.28 3.33 -12.18
CA MET A 1 -17.54 2.37 -11.35
C MET A 1 -16.13 2.90 -11.30
N THR A 2 -15.60 3.23 -10.13
CA THR A 2 -14.19 3.64 -10.00
C THR A 2 -13.35 2.38 -9.89
N SER A 3 -12.60 2.03 -10.94
CA SER A 3 -11.74 0.85 -10.94
C SER A 3 -10.47 1.08 -10.12
N LEU A 4 -9.78 -0.01 -9.75
CA LEU A 4 -8.49 0.02 -9.05
C LEU A 4 -7.52 1.05 -9.68
N SER A 5 -7.39 1.01 -11.00
CA SER A 5 -6.52 1.90 -11.78
C SER A 5 -6.90 3.38 -11.63
N GLU A 6 -8.18 3.72 -11.54
CA GLU A 6 -8.62 5.10 -11.34
C GLU A 6 -8.23 5.63 -9.97
N VAL A 7 -8.38 4.82 -8.92
CA VAL A 7 -7.99 5.24 -7.56
C VAL A 7 -6.48 5.38 -7.43
N ILE A 8 -5.70 4.47 -8.03
CA ILE A 8 -4.25 4.60 -8.11
C ILE A 8 -3.87 5.90 -8.82
N ASN A 9 -4.50 6.21 -9.95
CA ASN A 9 -4.23 7.44 -10.69
C ASN A 9 -4.63 8.70 -9.89
N ALA A 10 -5.77 8.66 -9.20
CA ALA A 10 -6.22 9.75 -8.35
C ALA A 10 -5.30 9.97 -7.14
N LEU A 11 -4.74 8.90 -6.55
CA LEU A 11 -3.74 8.99 -5.49
C LEU A 11 -2.42 9.53 -6.03
N ALA A 12 -1.97 9.08 -7.20
CA ALA A 12 -0.80 9.63 -7.87
C ALA A 12 -0.95 11.14 -8.13
N ALA A 13 -2.12 11.60 -8.58
CA ALA A 13 -2.43 13.02 -8.77
C ALA A 13 -2.42 13.83 -7.45
N GLN A 14 -2.70 13.18 -6.31
CA GLN A 14 -2.60 13.78 -4.97
C GLN A 14 -1.15 13.79 -4.42
N GLY A 15 -0.19 13.28 -5.20
CA GLY A 15 1.23 13.22 -4.84
C GLY A 15 1.65 11.89 -4.22
N TYR A 16 0.80 10.86 -4.20
CA TYR A 16 1.18 9.52 -3.80
C TYR A 16 1.86 8.80 -4.98
N THR A 17 3.09 9.20 -5.28
CA THR A 17 3.86 8.71 -6.43
C THR A 17 4.80 7.56 -6.09
N LEU A 18 5.04 7.28 -4.81
CA LEU A 18 5.78 6.09 -4.38
C LEU A 18 4.89 4.86 -4.50
N ASP A 19 5.44 3.77 -5.03
CA ASP A 19 4.82 2.46 -4.97
C ASP A 19 5.58 1.59 -3.97
N PHE A 20 4.92 1.24 -2.88
CA PHE A 20 5.49 0.39 -1.82
C PHE A 20 5.24 -1.11 -2.07
N ASN A 21 4.47 -1.46 -3.10
CA ASN A 21 4.22 -2.85 -3.48
C ASN A 21 5.39 -3.43 -4.30
N LEU A 22 6.07 -2.58 -5.07
CA LEU A 22 7.40 -2.88 -5.60
C LEU A 22 8.40 -3.03 -4.45
N ARG A 23 8.40 -4.20 -3.78
CA ARG A 23 9.65 -4.75 -3.26
C ARG A 23 10.65 -4.56 -4.38
N SER A 24 11.82 -4.02 -4.05
CA SER A 24 13.04 -4.14 -4.83
C SER A 24 13.17 -5.57 -5.33
N SER A 25 12.56 -5.83 -6.47
CA SER A 25 12.44 -7.14 -7.02
C SER A 25 13.80 -7.41 -7.59
N GLN A 26 14.38 -8.50 -7.11
CA GLN A 26 15.63 -9.07 -7.57
C GLN A 26 16.85 -8.38 -6.94
N ILE A 27 17.50 -9.16 -6.07
CA ILE A 27 18.88 -9.04 -5.62
C ILE A 27 19.04 -8.09 -4.41
N ASP A 28 19.55 -8.67 -3.32
CA ASP A 28 19.84 -8.06 -2.02
C ASP A 28 18.63 -7.73 -1.14
N GLY A 29 18.71 -8.11 0.13
CA GLY A 29 17.69 -7.90 1.16
C GLY A 29 17.42 -6.43 1.44
N GLY A 30 16.74 -5.75 0.51
CA GLY A 30 16.24 -4.39 0.67
C GLY A 30 15.11 -4.40 1.69
N GLU A 31 15.41 -3.96 2.89
CA GLU A 31 14.41 -3.69 3.92
C GLU A 31 13.41 -2.68 3.37
N ASN A 32 12.12 -3.00 3.44
CA ASN A 32 11.08 -2.10 2.98
C ASN A 32 11.11 -0.88 3.93
N PRO A 33 11.15 0.38 3.45
CA PRO A 33 11.24 1.54 4.34
C PRO A 33 10.02 1.65 5.28
N LEU A 34 8.88 1.07 4.90
CA LEU A 34 7.71 0.92 5.77
C LEU A 34 7.96 -0.06 6.93
N GLN A 35 8.82 -1.06 6.74
CA GLN A 35 9.17 -2.07 7.74
C GLN A 35 10.35 -1.61 8.60
N GLU A 36 11.28 -0.86 8.02
CA GLU A 36 12.41 -0.22 8.71
C GLU A 36 11.94 0.95 9.60
N PHE A 37 11.02 1.79 9.09
CA PHE A 37 10.50 2.96 9.79
C PHE A 37 8.97 3.04 9.83
N PRO A 38 8.25 2.02 10.35
CA PRO A 38 6.78 2.00 10.38
C PRO A 38 6.18 3.18 11.15
N GLU A 39 6.91 3.71 12.14
CA GLU A 39 6.46 4.85 12.94
C GLU A 39 6.53 6.19 12.18
N GLN A 40 7.36 6.25 11.13
CA GLN A 40 7.46 7.44 10.28
C GLN A 40 6.38 7.47 9.21
N PHE A 41 5.58 6.41 9.05
CA PHE A 41 4.54 6.30 8.05
C PHE A 41 3.17 6.07 8.70
N LEU A 42 2.16 6.70 8.12
CA LEU A 42 0.79 6.61 8.58
C LEU A 42 -0.11 6.21 7.41
N ILE A 43 -1.02 5.29 7.68
CA ILE A 43 -2.11 4.96 6.75
C ILE A 43 -3.12 6.10 6.83
N ASP A 44 -3.23 6.84 5.73
CA ASP A 44 -4.20 7.92 5.58
C ASP A 44 -5.56 7.37 5.17
N LYS A 45 -5.57 6.50 4.15
CA LYS A 45 -6.80 5.89 3.61
C LYS A 45 -6.51 4.49 3.10
N HIS A 46 -7.54 3.66 3.04
CA HIS A 46 -7.48 2.38 2.35
C HIS A 46 -8.74 2.20 1.49
N TYR A 47 -8.57 1.59 0.32
CA TYR A 47 -9.63 1.33 -0.64
C TYR A 47 -9.63 -0.14 -0.98
N ARG A 48 -10.67 -0.87 -0.58
CA ARG A 48 -10.87 -2.27 -0.95
C ARG A 48 -11.60 -2.36 -2.28
N PHE A 49 -11.06 -3.16 -3.17
CA PHE A 49 -11.60 -3.53 -4.47
C PHE A 49 -11.88 -5.01 -4.44
N GLU A 50 -13.12 -5.38 -4.75
CA GLU A 50 -13.51 -6.76 -4.99
C GLU A 50 -13.19 -7.06 -6.46
N GLY A 51 -12.43 -8.11 -6.72
CA GLY A 51 -12.09 -8.54 -8.07
C GLY A 51 -13.36 -8.81 -8.87
N GLU A 52 -13.42 -8.26 -10.07
CA GLU A 52 -14.57 -8.41 -10.97
C GLU A 52 -14.76 -9.86 -11.44
N SER A 53 -13.66 -10.63 -11.46
CA SER A 53 -13.60 -12.00 -11.97
C SER A 53 -13.73 -13.07 -10.89
N ASP A 54 -13.21 -12.83 -9.70
CA ASP A 54 -13.12 -13.83 -8.64
C ASP A 54 -13.32 -13.16 -7.26
N PRO A 55 -14.25 -13.64 -6.42
CA PRO A 55 -14.46 -13.13 -5.06
C PRO A 55 -13.25 -13.38 -4.15
N GLU A 56 -12.32 -14.21 -4.61
CA GLU A 56 -11.04 -14.51 -3.99
C GLU A 56 -9.91 -13.57 -4.44
N ASP A 57 -10.10 -12.79 -5.51
CA ASP A 57 -9.13 -11.81 -6.03
C ASP A 57 -9.47 -10.41 -5.47
N GLU A 58 -9.30 -10.23 -4.17
CA GLU A 58 -9.55 -8.96 -3.51
C GLU A 58 -8.26 -8.12 -3.45
N ALA A 59 -8.32 -6.84 -3.83
CA ALA A 59 -7.18 -5.94 -3.75
C ALA A 59 -7.50 -4.76 -2.83
N ILE A 60 -6.58 -4.43 -1.92
CA ILE A 60 -6.72 -3.28 -1.03
C ILE A 60 -5.58 -2.29 -1.30
N VAL A 61 -5.92 -1.06 -1.69
CA VAL A 61 -4.96 0.03 -1.88
C VAL A 61 -4.90 0.88 -0.63
N TYR A 62 -3.77 0.88 0.06
CA TYR A 62 -3.47 1.73 1.19
C TYR A 62 -2.72 2.98 0.72
N ALA A 63 -3.28 4.16 0.97
CA ALA A 63 -2.61 5.43 0.81
C ALA A 63 -1.81 5.72 2.09
N ILE A 64 -0.48 5.69 1.98
CA ILE A 64 0.44 5.87 3.09
C ILE A 64 1.19 7.18 2.90
N SER A 65 1.28 7.96 3.98
CA SER A 65 2.06 9.19 3.99
C SER A 65 2.97 9.23 5.20
N SER A 66 4.15 9.81 5.04
CA SER A 66 5.02 10.03 6.18
C SER A 66 4.41 11.00 7.18
N VAL A 67 4.75 10.85 8.46
CA VAL A 67 4.38 11.77 9.55
C VAL A 67 4.77 13.22 9.23
N ASP A 68 5.88 13.40 8.50
CA ASP A 68 6.40 14.71 8.07
C ASP A 68 5.73 15.22 6.77
N GLY A 69 4.87 14.43 6.13
CA GLY A 69 4.13 14.78 4.92
C GLY A 69 4.95 14.90 3.64
N LYS A 70 6.29 14.75 3.73
CA LYS A 70 7.21 14.83 2.57
C LYS A 70 7.13 13.64 1.63
N THR A 71 6.92 12.44 2.16
CA THR A 71 6.83 11.22 1.36
C THR A 71 5.41 10.70 1.39
N LYS A 72 4.88 10.38 0.21
CA LYS A 72 3.55 9.79 0.05
C LYS A 72 3.62 8.70 -1.00
N GLY A 73 3.01 7.57 -0.71
CA GLY A 73 2.97 6.45 -1.62
C GLY A 73 1.80 5.54 -1.37
N ILE A 74 1.59 4.63 -2.30
CA ILE A 74 0.52 3.64 -2.25
C ILE A 74 1.10 2.27 -2.00
N LEU A 75 0.38 1.47 -1.23
CA LEU A 75 0.65 0.05 -1.04
C LEU A 75 -0.59 -0.70 -1.49
N VAL A 76 -0.47 -1.44 -2.60
CA VAL A 76 -1.51 -2.36 -3.04
C VAL A 76 -1.29 -3.69 -2.33
N ASN A 77 -2.33 -4.29 -1.76
CA ASN A 77 -2.28 -5.61 -1.12
C ASN A 77 -3.33 -6.50 -1.79
N GLY A 78 -2.90 -7.44 -2.63
CA GLY A 78 -3.79 -8.43 -3.24
C GLY A 78 -3.90 -9.65 -2.34
N TYR A 79 -5.12 -10.00 -1.92
CA TYR A 79 -5.42 -11.30 -1.34
C TYR A 79 -5.33 -12.35 -2.45
N GLY A 80 -4.25 -13.13 -2.43
CA GLY A 80 -4.05 -14.25 -3.35
C GLY A 80 -3.08 -15.23 -2.72
N THR A 81 -3.22 -16.52 -3.00
CA THR A 81 -2.44 -17.62 -2.38
C THR A 81 -0.91 -17.51 -2.62
N SER A 82 -0.47 -16.59 -3.48
CA SER A 82 0.94 -16.28 -3.76
C SER A 82 1.40 -14.90 -3.29
N SER A 83 0.52 -14.08 -2.68
CA SER A 83 0.89 -12.78 -2.11
C SER A 83 1.51 -13.01 -0.74
N GLU A 84 2.83 -12.91 -0.73
CA GLU A 84 3.68 -13.02 0.44
C GLU A 84 3.13 -12.24 1.65
N ASN A 85 3.12 -12.92 2.80
CA ASN A 85 2.76 -12.48 4.16
C ASN A 85 3.33 -11.11 4.61
N CYS A 86 4.23 -10.49 3.85
CA CYS A 86 4.90 -9.24 4.19
C CYS A 86 3.98 -8.01 4.14
N GLY A 87 2.99 -7.96 3.25
CA GLY A 87 2.07 -6.83 3.17
C GLY A 87 1.29 -6.63 4.47
N GLU A 88 0.64 -7.70 4.94
CA GLU A 88 -0.16 -7.67 6.17
C GLU A 88 0.66 -7.38 7.43
N GLU A 89 1.88 -7.91 7.54
CA GLU A 89 2.75 -7.64 8.70
C GLU A 89 3.11 -6.15 8.80
N ILE A 90 3.44 -5.52 7.67
CA ILE A 90 3.78 -4.09 7.61
C ILE A 90 2.55 -3.24 7.92
N ILE A 91 1.39 -3.57 7.34
CA ILE A 91 0.12 -2.88 7.61
C ILE A 91 -0.24 -2.94 9.10
N SER A 92 -0.01 -4.08 9.75
CA SER A 92 -0.26 -4.26 11.18
C SER A 92 0.70 -3.45 12.07
N LYS A 93 1.92 -3.16 11.58
CA LYS A 93 2.90 -2.29 12.26
C LYS A 93 2.64 -0.80 12.02
N LEU A 94 2.05 -0.45 10.88
CA LEU A 94 1.71 0.93 10.53
C LEU A 94 0.58 1.45 11.41
N LYS A 95 0.66 2.73 11.79
CA LYS A 95 -0.44 3.40 12.51
C LYS A 95 -1.40 4.02 11.50
N THR A 96 -2.69 3.88 11.75
CA THR A 96 -3.71 4.69 11.07
C THR A 96 -3.66 6.12 11.58
N ARG A 97 -3.76 7.09 10.68
CA ARG A 97 -3.92 8.49 11.05
C ARG A 97 -5.31 8.69 11.64
N THR A 98 -5.42 8.55 12.96
CA THR A 98 -6.62 8.92 13.71
C THR A 98 -6.64 10.44 13.84
N GLU A 99 -7.63 11.09 13.22
CA GLU A 99 -7.90 12.53 13.38
C GLU A 99 -8.33 12.89 14.81
#